data_AF-A0A8T3PTX4-F1
#
_entry.id   AF-A0A8T3PTX4-F1
#
_cell.length_a   1.000
_cell.length_b   1.000
_cell.length_c   1.000
_cell.angle_alpha   90.00
_cell.angle_beta   90.00
_cell.angle_gamma   90.00
#
_symmetry.space_group_name_H-M   'P 1'
#
loop_
_entity.id
_entity.type
_entity.pdbx_description
1 polymer ?
#
loop_
_entity_poly.entity_id
_entity_poly.type
_entity_poly.pdbx_seq_one_letter_code
_entity_poly.pdbx_strand_id
1 'polypeptide(L)'
;MGEPAPSTPVGWREWLALPALRIPAIKAKMDTGARTSALHIFRLERYDEDGRTQVRFWIHPLQGRGDIVLPCVAEVIDLRTVSDSGGHRERRYVIRTALAYRGREWPIELTLTNREDMLFRLLVGRSAMVQGGLIVDPARSYLGGRSLGHAYRRRSPPTHGGPEHEDRHPVP
;
A
#
# COMPACT_ATOMS: atom_id res chain seq x y z
N MET A 1 -25.15 14.72 23.49
CA MET A 1 -24.59 14.33 22.18
C MET A 1 -23.13 14.74 22.23
N GLY A 2 -22.21 13.79 22.42
CA GLY A 2 -20.78 14.11 22.62
C GLY A 2 -20.18 14.69 21.34
N GLU A 3 -19.26 15.65 21.47
CA GLU A 3 -18.52 16.17 20.33
C GLU A 3 -17.84 15.01 19.58
N PRO A 4 -17.92 14.96 18.25
CA PRO A 4 -17.16 13.99 17.50
C PRO A 4 -15.67 14.21 17.78
N ALA A 5 -14.93 13.13 18.02
CA ALA A 5 -13.48 13.20 18.17
C ALA A 5 -12.86 14.00 17.00
N PRO A 6 -11.83 14.81 17.25
CA PRO A 6 -11.27 15.70 16.23
C PRO A 6 -10.84 14.90 14.99
N SER A 7 -11.38 15.29 13.84
CA SER A 7 -11.05 14.65 12.57
C SER A 7 -9.64 15.04 12.13
N THR A 8 -8.89 14.08 11.60
CA THR A 8 -7.55 14.31 11.07
C THR A 8 -7.65 14.76 9.61
N PRO A 9 -7.23 15.98 9.25
CA PRO A 9 -7.23 16.41 7.86
C PRO A 9 -6.18 15.64 7.04
N VAL A 10 -6.58 15.24 5.84
CA VAL A 10 -5.74 14.58 4.83
C VAL A 10 -5.93 15.26 3.49
N GLY A 11 -4.90 15.31 2.66
CA GLY A 11 -5.05 15.73 1.27
C GLY A 11 -5.77 14.68 0.44
N TRP A 12 -6.18 15.04 -0.78
CA TRP A 12 -6.80 14.08 -1.72
C TRP A 12 -5.86 12.94 -2.15
N ARG A 13 -4.55 13.12 -1.96
CA ARG A 13 -3.53 12.08 -2.08
C ARG A 13 -2.54 12.14 -0.92
N GLU A 14 -2.18 10.96 -0.43
CA GLU A 14 -1.30 10.77 0.72
C GLU A 14 -0.31 9.64 0.50
N TRP A 15 0.74 9.61 1.33
CA TRP A 15 1.55 8.40 1.51
C TRP A 15 1.06 7.66 2.75
N LEU A 16 0.82 6.36 2.59
CA LEU A 16 0.32 5.46 3.63
C LEU A 16 1.21 4.22 3.71
N ALA A 17 1.10 3.43 4.77
CA ALA A 17 1.73 2.12 4.86
C ALA A 17 0.68 1.03 5.13
N LEU A 18 0.99 -0.20 4.73
CA LEU A 18 0.21 -1.40 5.05
C LEU A 18 1.15 -2.40 5.74
N PRO A 19 1.42 -2.24 7.05
CA PRO A 19 2.49 -2.96 7.75
C PRO A 19 2.33 -4.48 7.72
N ALA A 20 1.11 -4.98 7.89
CA ALA A 20 0.81 -6.41 7.86
C ALA A 20 1.09 -7.05 6.48
N LEU A 21 1.03 -6.26 5.40
CA LEU A 21 1.39 -6.67 4.05
C LEU A 21 2.86 -6.38 3.71
N ARG A 22 3.65 -5.88 4.67
CA ARG A 22 5.05 -5.43 4.47
C ARG A 22 5.19 -4.38 3.37
N ILE A 23 4.21 -3.50 3.23
CA ILE A 23 4.25 -2.36 2.30
C ILE A 23 4.61 -1.11 3.11
N PRO A 24 5.90 -0.68 3.12
CA PRO A 24 6.36 0.42 3.96
C PRO A 24 5.83 1.78 3.48
N ALA A 25 5.51 1.92 2.20
CA ALA A 25 4.93 3.14 1.65
C ALA A 25 4.13 2.86 0.37
N ILE A 26 2.96 3.46 0.25
CA ILE A 26 2.18 3.40 -0.99
C ILE A 26 1.47 4.73 -1.18
N LYS A 27 1.54 5.25 -2.41
CA LYS A 27 0.83 6.47 -2.76
C LYS A 27 -0.64 6.13 -2.96
N ALA A 28 -1.49 6.77 -2.18
CA ALA A 28 -2.92 6.53 -2.19
C ALA A 28 -3.69 7.76 -2.62
N LYS A 29 -4.84 7.53 -3.27
CA LYS A 29 -5.88 8.53 -3.44
C LYS A 29 -6.93 8.33 -2.36
N MET A 30 -7.31 9.41 -1.70
CA MET A 30 -8.45 9.44 -0.79
C MET A 30 -9.71 9.56 -1.65
N ASP A 31 -10.42 8.46 -1.86
CA ASP A 31 -11.54 8.34 -2.78
C ASP A 31 -12.88 8.33 -2.02
N THR A 32 -13.49 9.51 -1.89
CA THR A 32 -14.79 9.67 -1.23
C THR A 32 -15.93 9.06 -2.05
N GLY A 33 -15.74 8.76 -3.33
CA GLY A 33 -16.72 8.06 -4.18
C GLY A 33 -16.81 6.56 -3.86
N ALA A 34 -15.71 5.96 -3.41
CA ALA A 34 -15.64 4.54 -3.10
C ALA A 34 -16.09 4.23 -1.66
N ARG A 35 -16.92 3.19 -1.47
CA ARG A 35 -17.24 2.67 -0.13
C ARG A 35 -16.07 1.90 0.46
N THR A 36 -15.61 0.88 -0.26
CA THR A 36 -14.51 0.00 0.13
C THR A 36 -13.21 0.44 -0.55
N SER A 37 -12.10 0.35 0.17
CA SER A 37 -10.78 0.61 -0.39
C SER A 37 -10.37 -0.46 -1.42
N ALA A 38 -9.46 -0.12 -2.32
CA ALA A 38 -9.00 -1.01 -3.39
C ALA A 38 -7.49 -0.93 -3.56
N LEU A 39 -6.85 -2.10 -3.67
CA LEU A 39 -5.42 -2.24 -3.91
C LEU A 39 -5.19 -2.80 -5.31
N HIS A 40 -4.41 -2.07 -6.10
CA HIS A 40 -3.97 -2.53 -7.40
C HIS A 40 -2.90 -3.63 -7.24
N ILE A 41 -3.13 -4.74 -7.92
CA ILE A 41 -2.23 -5.89 -8.02
C ILE A 41 -1.97 -6.20 -9.48
N PHE A 42 -0.79 -6.72 -9.81
CA PHE A 42 -0.48 -7.17 -11.17
C PHE A 42 -0.46 -8.70 -11.31
N ARG A 43 -0.39 -9.43 -10.19
CA ARG A 43 -0.47 -10.89 -10.13
C ARG A 43 -1.17 -11.33 -8.86
N LEU A 44 -1.98 -12.38 -8.96
CA LEU A 44 -2.62 -13.03 -7.82
C LEU A 44 -2.68 -14.53 -8.05
N GLU A 45 -2.38 -15.26 -6.99
CA GLU A 45 -2.49 -16.71 -6.88
C GLU A 45 -3.35 -17.01 -5.66
N ARG A 46 -4.41 -17.79 -5.87
CA ARG A 46 -5.23 -18.32 -4.79
C ARG A 46 -4.74 -19.71 -4.44
N TYR A 47 -4.73 -20.01 -3.15
CA TYR A 47 -4.55 -21.36 -2.64
C TYR A 47 -5.38 -21.55 -1.37
N ASP A 48 -5.66 -22.79 -1.02
CA ASP A 48 -6.34 -23.12 0.22
C ASP A 48 -5.33 -23.77 1.18
N GLU A 49 -5.28 -23.30 2.41
CA GLU A 49 -4.35 -23.72 3.47
C GLU A 49 -5.15 -23.82 4.78
N ASP A 50 -5.11 -24.97 5.45
CA ASP A 50 -5.85 -25.24 6.69
C ASP A 50 -7.35 -24.92 6.61
N GLY A 51 -7.99 -25.21 5.46
CA GLY A 51 -9.40 -24.93 5.21
C GLY A 51 -9.73 -23.45 5.01
N ARG A 52 -8.72 -22.58 4.92
CA ARG A 52 -8.86 -21.14 4.68
C ARG A 52 -8.38 -20.79 3.28
N THR A 53 -9.12 -19.92 2.63
CA THR A 53 -8.65 -19.34 1.37
C THR A 53 -7.59 -18.28 1.65
N GLN A 54 -6.41 -18.50 1.08
CA GLN A 54 -5.32 -17.54 1.06
C GLN A 54 -5.11 -17.00 -0.35
N VAL A 55 -4.60 -15.78 -0.43
CA VAL A 55 -4.12 -15.21 -1.69
C VAL A 55 -2.70 -14.70 -1.53
N ARG A 56 -1.84 -15.10 -2.47
CA ARG A 56 -0.53 -14.49 -2.70
C ARG A 56 -0.65 -13.53 -3.86
N PHE A 57 -0.24 -12.29 -3.68
CA PHE A 57 -0.35 -11.25 -4.71
C PHE A 57 0.87 -10.36 -4.74
N TRP A 58 1.09 -9.71 -5.88
CA TRP A 58 2.24 -8.84 -6.09
C TRP A 58 1.79 -7.46 -6.50
N ILE A 59 2.48 -6.47 -5.96
CA ILE A 59 2.23 -5.06 -6.26
C ILE A 59 3.50 -4.34 -6.70
N HIS A 60 3.30 -3.30 -7.50
CA HIS A 60 4.26 -2.21 -7.63
C HIS A 60 3.80 -1.08 -6.70
N PRO A 61 4.49 -0.82 -5.58
CA PRO A 61 4.06 0.20 -4.62
C PRO A 61 4.22 1.63 -5.16
N LEU A 62 5.08 1.79 -6.17
CA LEU A 62 5.39 3.05 -6.83
C LEU A 62 4.84 3.08 -8.26
N GLN A 63 4.22 4.20 -8.61
CA GLN A 63 3.78 4.46 -9.97
C GLN A 63 4.99 4.60 -10.91
N GLY A 64 4.92 4.01 -12.11
CA GLY A 64 5.98 4.06 -13.12
C GLY A 64 7.26 3.28 -12.79
N ARG A 65 7.29 2.53 -11.68
CA ARG A 65 8.45 1.75 -11.23
C ARG A 65 8.08 0.26 -11.14
N GLY A 66 8.20 -0.42 -12.28
CA GLY A 66 7.98 -1.88 -12.37
C GLY A 66 9.12 -2.72 -11.77
N ASP A 67 10.28 -2.12 -11.53
CA ASP A 67 11.45 -2.77 -10.93
C ASP A 67 11.28 -3.08 -9.43
N ILE A 68 10.36 -2.39 -8.75
CA ILE A 68 10.05 -2.62 -7.35
C ILE A 68 8.81 -3.50 -7.25
N VAL A 69 9.01 -4.72 -6.76
CA VAL A 69 7.95 -5.72 -6.60
C VAL A 69 7.88 -6.12 -5.13
N LEU A 70 6.67 -6.05 -4.55
CA LEU A 70 6.42 -6.54 -3.20
C LEU A 70 5.45 -7.74 -3.25
N PRO A 71 5.91 -8.96 -2.87
CA PRO A 71 5.03 -10.09 -2.65
C PRO A 71 4.29 -9.93 -1.32
N CYS A 72 2.99 -10.18 -1.33
CA CYS A 72 2.09 -10.09 -0.19
C CYS A 72 1.29 -11.39 -0.06
N VAL A 73 0.91 -11.74 1.16
CA VAL A 73 0.02 -12.87 1.46
C VAL A 73 -1.04 -12.39 2.44
N ALA A 74 -2.29 -12.77 2.21
CA ALA A 74 -3.39 -12.50 3.12
C ALA A 74 -4.52 -13.52 3.00
N GLU A 75 -5.22 -13.73 4.11
CA GLU A 75 -6.45 -14.51 4.15
C GLU A 75 -7.59 -13.74 3.46
N VAL A 76 -8.36 -14.45 2.64
CA VAL A 76 -9.57 -13.91 2.02
C VAL A 76 -10.72 -13.98 3.03
N ILE A 77 -11.30 -12.83 3.34
CA ILE A 77 -12.44 -12.74 4.28
C ILE A 77 -13.79 -12.67 3.57
N ASP A 78 -13.81 -12.28 2.29
CA ASP A 78 -15.03 -12.10 1.50
C ASP A 78 -14.69 -12.08 0.00
N LEU A 79 -15.71 -12.30 -0.83
CA LEU A 79 -15.69 -12.18 -2.29
C LEU A 79 -16.80 -11.23 -2.71
N ARG A 80 -16.42 -10.03 -3.12
CA ARG A 80 -17.38 -8.94 -3.33
C ARG A 80 -17.52 -8.59 -4.80
N THR A 81 -18.76 -8.52 -5.29
CA THR A 81 -19.05 -7.96 -6.61
C THR A 81 -18.96 -6.43 -6.52
N VAL A 82 -18.02 -5.86 -7.26
CA VAL A 82 -17.80 -4.41 -7.34
C VAL A 82 -18.22 -3.94 -8.73
N SER A 83 -19.05 -2.91 -8.77
CA SER A 83 -19.41 -2.21 -10.00
C SER A 83 -18.54 -0.98 -10.16
N ASP A 84 -18.04 -0.72 -11.36
CA ASP A 84 -17.45 0.57 -11.70
C ASP A 84 -18.49 1.55 -12.29
N SER A 85 -18.06 2.77 -12.55
CA SER A 85 -18.90 3.82 -13.14
C SER A 85 -19.33 3.53 -14.58
N GLY A 86 -18.70 2.56 -15.26
CA GLY A 86 -19.06 2.10 -16.60
C GLY A 86 -20.09 0.98 -16.61
N GLY A 87 -20.55 0.53 -15.43
CA GLY A 87 -21.51 -0.55 -15.29
C GLY A 87 -20.90 -1.96 -15.36
N HIS A 88 -19.57 -2.07 -15.50
CA HIS A 88 -18.90 -3.35 -15.45
C HIS A 88 -18.88 -3.87 -14.01
N ARG A 89 -19.16 -5.16 -13.86
CA ARG A 89 -19.18 -5.85 -12.57
C ARG A 89 -18.05 -6.86 -12.52
N GLU A 90 -17.24 -6.78 -11.47
CA GLU A 90 -16.12 -7.69 -11.24
C GLU A 90 -16.23 -8.29 -9.85
N ARG A 91 -15.98 -9.59 -9.72
CA ARG A 91 -15.81 -10.22 -8.41
C ARG A 91 -14.38 -10.03 -7.93
N ARG A 92 -14.21 -9.44 -6.76
CA ARG A 92 -12.91 -9.16 -6.16
C ARG A 92 -12.75 -9.85 -4.82
N TYR A 93 -11.58 -10.42 -4.58
CA TYR A 93 -11.20 -10.89 -3.26
C TYR A 93 -11.11 -9.71 -2.30
N VAL A 94 -11.62 -9.90 -1.09
CA VAL A 94 -11.51 -8.94 0.00
C VAL A 94 -10.59 -9.50 1.07
N ILE A 95 -9.62 -8.70 1.47
CA ILE A 95 -8.70 -8.99 2.57
C ILE A 95 -8.84 -7.93 3.66
N ARG A 96 -8.44 -8.26 4.88
CA ARG A 96 -8.32 -7.30 5.99
C ARG A 96 -6.84 -7.05 6.28
N THR A 97 -6.48 -5.78 6.45
CA THR A 97 -5.11 -5.36 6.84
C THR A 97 -5.16 -4.11 7.71
N ALA A 98 -4.07 -3.81 8.43
CA ALA A 98 -3.88 -2.51 9.06
C ALA A 98 -3.44 -1.46 8.02
N LEU A 99 -4.07 -0.27 8.07
CA LEU A 99 -3.63 0.95 7.39
C LEU A 99 -2.92 1.84 8.41
N ALA A 100 -1.72 2.29 8.08
CA ALA A 100 -0.92 3.15 8.94
C ALA A 100 -0.73 4.55 8.34
N TYR A 101 -0.99 5.58 9.14
CA TYR A 101 -0.86 6.98 8.77
C TYR A 101 -0.57 7.86 10.00
N ARG A 102 0.50 8.67 9.94
CA ARG A 102 0.90 9.62 11.00
C ARG A 102 0.92 9.01 12.42
N GLY A 103 1.47 7.81 12.55
CA GLY A 103 1.59 7.10 13.84
C GLY A 103 0.30 6.45 14.33
N ARG A 104 -0.78 6.49 13.54
CA ARG A 104 -2.05 5.81 13.84
C ARG A 104 -2.18 4.59 12.93
N GLU A 105 -2.71 3.51 13.47
CA GLU A 105 -3.02 2.29 12.72
C GLU A 105 -4.44 1.83 13.00
N TRP A 106 -5.17 1.43 11.96
CA TRP A 106 -6.51 0.86 12.11
C TRP A 106 -6.79 -0.19 11.03
N PRO A 107 -7.64 -1.19 11.31
CA PRO A 107 -7.95 -2.21 10.32
C PRO A 107 -8.83 -1.64 9.20
N ILE A 108 -8.61 -2.10 7.98
CA ILE A 108 -9.40 -1.76 6.80
C ILE A 108 -9.68 -3.01 5.97
N GLU A 109 -10.75 -2.96 5.18
CA GLU A 109 -10.98 -3.93 4.10
C GLU A 109 -10.39 -3.40 2.79
N LEU A 110 -9.70 -4.27 2.06
CA LEU A 110 -9.18 -4.00 0.72
C LEU A 110 -9.76 -5.00 -0.27
N THR A 111 -10.32 -4.48 -1.36
CA THR A 111 -10.55 -5.29 -2.56
C THR A 111 -9.26 -5.38 -3.39
N LEU A 112 -8.91 -6.59 -3.83
CA LEU A 112 -7.78 -6.80 -4.74
C LEU A 112 -8.28 -6.74 -6.19
N THR A 113 -7.61 -5.95 -7.03
CA THR A 113 -8.04 -5.72 -8.43
C THR A 113 -6.85 -5.48 -9.34
N ASN A 114 -6.92 -6.01 -10.57
CA ASN A 114 -5.99 -5.61 -11.62
C ASN A 114 -6.54 -4.38 -12.36
N ARG A 115 -5.75 -3.29 -12.34
CA ARG A 115 -6.11 -1.97 -12.91
C ARG A 115 -4.86 -1.31 -13.47
N GLU A 116 -4.31 -1.91 -14.53
CA GLU A 116 -3.02 -1.51 -15.11
C GLU A 116 -2.98 -0.02 -15.50
N ASP A 117 -4.10 0.52 -15.99
CA ASP A 117 -4.20 1.91 -16.44
C ASP A 117 -4.40 2.95 -15.33
N MET A 118 -4.50 2.53 -14.06
CA MET A 118 -4.77 3.46 -12.97
C MET A 118 -3.53 4.09 -12.34
N LEU A 119 -3.59 5.41 -12.16
CA LEU A 119 -2.50 6.23 -11.59
C LEU A 119 -2.16 5.89 -10.13
N PHE A 120 -3.16 5.54 -9.32
CA PHE A 120 -2.98 5.27 -7.89
C PHE A 120 -3.01 3.78 -7.60
N ARG A 121 -2.00 3.31 -6.86
CA ARG A 121 -1.86 1.90 -6.48
C ARG A 121 -2.78 1.51 -5.32
N LEU A 122 -3.20 2.49 -4.51
CA LEU A 122 -4.18 2.33 -3.45
C LEU A 122 -5.27 3.40 -3.56
N LEU A 123 -6.53 2.98 -3.49
CA LEU A 123 -7.68 3.85 -3.25
C LEU A 123 -8.16 3.64 -1.82
N VAL A 124 -8.23 4.69 -1.02
CA VAL A 124 -8.82 4.64 0.32
C VAL A 124 -10.28 5.07 0.22
N GLY A 125 -11.21 4.15 0.50
CA GLY A 125 -12.64 4.42 0.49
C GLY A 125 -13.17 5.00 1.80
N ARG A 126 -14.44 5.43 1.79
CA ARG A 126 -15.11 6.06 2.94
C ARG A 126 -15.08 5.22 4.21
N SER A 127 -15.25 3.89 4.14
CA SER A 127 -15.23 3.03 5.33
C SER A 127 -13.90 3.12 6.10
N ALA A 128 -12.78 3.11 5.37
CA ALA A 128 -11.46 3.28 5.96
C ALA A 128 -11.24 4.70 6.52
N MET A 129 -11.77 5.73 5.84
CA MET A 129 -11.67 7.12 6.30
C MET A 129 -12.45 7.35 7.60
N VAL A 130 -13.70 6.89 7.66
CA VAL A 130 -14.56 7.02 8.84
C VAL A 130 -13.91 6.32 10.04
N GLN A 131 -13.41 5.11 9.83
CA GLN A 131 -12.73 4.35 10.89
C GLN A 131 -11.43 5.03 11.37
N GLY A 132 -10.70 5.66 10.46
CA GLY A 132 -9.52 6.46 10.79
C GLY A 132 -9.85 7.87 11.30
N GLY A 133 -11.12 8.29 11.35
CA GLY A 133 -11.50 9.66 11.67
C GLY A 133 -10.85 10.69 10.74
N LEU A 134 -10.80 10.40 9.43
CA LEU A 134 -10.16 11.25 8.42
C LEU A 134 -11.16 12.18 7.74
N ILE A 135 -10.73 13.41 7.43
CA ILE A 135 -11.47 14.35 6.58
C ILE A 135 -10.60 14.81 5.42
N VAL A 136 -11.13 14.71 4.20
CA VAL A 136 -10.38 15.02 2.98
C VAL A 136 -10.47 16.51 2.68
N ASP A 137 -9.31 17.17 2.62
CA ASP A 137 -9.13 18.48 2.00
C ASP A 137 -8.74 18.28 0.52
N PRO A 138 -9.67 18.55 -0.43
CA PRO A 138 -9.41 18.33 -1.85
C PRO A 138 -8.40 19.32 -2.44
N ALA A 139 -8.15 20.46 -1.79
CA ALA A 139 -7.20 21.48 -2.27
C ALA A 139 -5.76 21.14 -1.91
N ARG A 140 -5.52 20.14 -1.05
CA ARG A 140 -4.19 19.81 -0.53
C ARG A 140 -3.76 18.40 -0.87
N SER A 141 -2.45 18.15 -0.78
CA SER A 141 -1.84 16.83 -0.95
C SER A 141 -0.74 16.66 0.08
N TYR A 142 -0.53 15.43 0.56
CA TYR A 142 0.59 15.08 1.43
C TYR A 142 0.62 15.84 2.76
N LEU A 143 -0.54 16.02 3.39
CA LEU A 143 -0.65 16.65 4.71
C LEU A 143 0.02 15.80 5.81
N GLY A 144 0.17 14.49 5.59
CA GLY A 144 0.97 13.61 6.45
C GLY A 144 2.47 13.66 6.16
N GLY A 145 2.90 14.48 5.21
CA GLY A 145 4.28 14.55 4.73
C GLY A 145 4.59 13.56 3.61
N ARG A 146 5.83 13.59 3.15
CA ARG A 146 6.32 12.78 2.01
C ARG A 146 7.43 11.80 2.39
N SER A 147 7.78 11.72 3.67
CA SER A 147 8.91 10.93 4.17
C SER A 147 8.80 9.44 3.82
N LEU A 148 7.60 8.87 3.90
CA LEU A 148 7.34 7.48 3.50
C LEU A 148 7.72 7.21 2.04
N GLY A 149 7.55 8.18 1.13
CA GLY A 149 7.96 8.04 -0.27
C GLY A 149 9.46 7.78 -0.45
N HIS A 150 10.27 8.05 0.57
CA HIS A 150 11.70 7.79 0.56
C HIS A 150 12.07 6.33 0.86
N ALA A 151 11.11 5.50 1.28
CA ALA A 151 11.33 4.09 1.64
C ALA A 151 11.93 3.26 0.50
N TYR A 152 11.77 3.72 -0.75
CA TYR A 152 12.22 3.03 -1.96
C TYR A 152 13.44 3.67 -2.64
N ARG A 153 14.06 4.67 -2.02
CA ARG A 153 15.35 5.16 -2.55
C ARG A 153 16.36 4.02 -2.45
N ARG A 154 17.04 3.71 -3.55
CA ARG A 154 18.13 2.72 -3.56
C ARG A 154 19.07 3.08 -2.41
N ARG A 155 19.27 2.16 -1.46
CA ARG A 155 20.53 2.20 -0.70
C ARG A 155 21.61 1.96 -1.75
N SER A 156 22.55 2.89 -1.90
CA SER A 156 23.80 2.58 -2.60
C SER A 156 24.36 1.29 -1.98
N PRO A 157 24.86 0.33 -2.77
CA PRO A 157 25.61 -0.77 -2.19
C PRO A 157 26.74 -0.19 -1.33
N PRO A 158 27.09 -0.79 -0.18
CA PRO A 158 28.30 -0.40 0.52
C PRO A 158 29.45 -0.53 -0.48
N THR A 159 30.16 0.57 -0.73
CA THR A 159 31.44 0.56 -1.42
C THR A 159 32.35 -0.39 -0.67
N HIS A 160 32.45 -1.64 -1.13
CA HIS A 160 33.50 -2.54 -0.72
C HIS A 160 34.78 -1.95 -1.31
N GLY A 161 35.48 -1.13 -0.52
CA GLY A 161 36.88 -0.84 -0.78
C GLY A 161 37.64 -2.15 -0.65
N GLY A 162 38.28 -2.57 -1.72
CA GLY A 162 39.35 -3.55 -1.68
C GLY A 162 40.51 -3.05 -2.53
N PRO A 163 41.63 -3.78 -2.58
CA PRO A 163 42.24 -4.60 -1.53
C PRO A 163 43.45 -3.89 -0.90
N GLU A 164 43.92 -4.45 0.21
CA GLU A 164 45.15 -4.08 0.89
C GLU A 164 46.35 -4.21 -0.06
N HIS A 165 47.20 -3.17 -0.08
CA HIS A 165 48.49 -3.21 -0.75
C HIS A 165 49.40 -4.16 0.03
N GLU A 166 49.66 -5.34 -0.54
CA GLU A 166 50.67 -6.27 -0.04
C GLU A 166 52.06 -5.72 -0.38
N ASP A 167 52.69 -5.09 0.60
CA ASP A 167 54.09 -4.68 0.53
C ASP A 167 54.98 -5.92 0.51
N ARG A 168 55.61 -6.12 -0.66
CA ARG A 168 56.65 -7.11 -0.88
C ARG A 168 57.90 -6.71 -0.10
N HIS A 169 58.38 -7.62 0.74
CA HIS A 169 59.80 -7.73 1.10
C HIS A 169 60.24 -9.18 0.92
N PRO A 170 61.27 -9.44 0.10
CA PRO A 170 62.17 -10.53 0.35
C PRO A 170 63.52 -9.98 0.82
N VAL A 171 63.89 -10.36 2.02
CA VAL A 171 65.26 -10.33 2.56
C VAL A 171 66.08 -11.42 1.84
N PRO A 172 67.38 -11.22 1.64
CA PRO A 172 68.33 -11.71 2.64
C PRO A 172 69.34 -10.67 3.13
#